data_AF-A0A9C7G9R7-F1
#
_entry.id   AF-A0A9C7G9R7-F1
#
_cell.length_a   1.000
_cell.length_b   1.000
_cell.length_c   1.000
_cell.angle_alpha   90.00
_cell.angle_beta   90.00
_cell.angle_gamma   90.00
#
_symmetry.space_group_name_H-M   'P 1'
#
loop_
_entity.id
_entity.type
_entity.pdbx_description
1 polymer ?
#
loop_
_entity_poly.entity_id
_entity_poly.type
_entity_poly.pdbx_seq_one_letter_code
_entity_poly.pdbx_strand_id
1 'polypeptide(L)'
;MKKKIAASIFVGSLLFGGISVGAAEISGTSSKIELTEQKNKQRLKVLFAEIKLIKTRVQNVLAEVKPVQNSIKELIAKLKVAKEKKDKEQIKIVKETITKKQQTVKTKMTSIQPDLNRLKELQIELKKIQEQIKQNEQQNKVENVQNKQVKQNTLSTKLQAKESKQQVTVDEATANLEEVASLAEQISELKNEILSQKTLIGELLAK
;
A
#
# COMPACT_ATOMS: atom_id res chain seq x y z
N MET A 1 22.50 -58.26 48.08
CA MET A 1 21.30 -57.42 48.31
C MET A 1 21.43 -56.15 47.48
N LYS A 2 20.47 -55.88 46.59
CA LYS A 2 20.53 -54.86 45.54
C LYS A 2 20.24 -53.46 46.12
N LYS A 3 21.17 -52.51 45.95
CA LYS A 3 20.96 -51.08 46.23
C LYS A 3 20.10 -50.47 45.11
N LYS A 4 18.95 -49.88 45.46
CA LYS A 4 18.15 -49.05 44.56
C LYS A 4 18.57 -47.59 44.75
N ILE A 5 19.00 -46.96 43.66
CA ILE A 5 19.21 -45.51 43.57
C ILE A 5 17.86 -44.91 43.16
N ALA A 6 17.28 -44.09 44.03
CA ALA A 6 16.09 -43.31 43.71
C ALA A 6 16.55 -41.98 43.11
N ALA A 7 16.14 -41.72 41.87
CA ALA A 7 16.35 -40.45 41.19
C ALA A 7 15.45 -39.37 41.81
N SER A 8 16.07 -38.31 42.31
CA SER A 8 15.42 -37.07 42.72
C SER A 8 14.97 -36.31 41.47
N ILE A 9 13.66 -36.14 41.28
CA ILE A 9 13.10 -35.27 40.25
C ILE A 9 13.11 -33.85 40.80
N PHE A 10 14.04 -33.06 40.29
CA PHE A 10 14.14 -31.62 40.46
C PHE A 10 13.00 -30.96 39.67
N VAL A 11 11.93 -30.56 40.35
CA VAL A 11 10.88 -29.71 39.75
C VAL A 11 11.39 -28.27 39.82
N GLY A 12 12.01 -27.85 38.72
CA GLY A 12 12.45 -26.48 38.50
C GLY A 12 11.25 -25.54 38.43
N SER A 13 11.25 -24.56 39.33
CA SER A 13 10.45 -23.34 39.26
C SER A 13 10.67 -22.64 37.92
N LEU A 14 9.66 -22.69 37.05
CA LEU A 14 9.58 -21.88 35.84
C LEU A 14 8.89 -20.57 36.20
N LEU A 15 9.73 -19.59 36.57
CA LEU A 15 9.42 -18.17 36.56
C LEU A 15 8.87 -17.79 35.18
N PHE A 16 7.56 -17.65 35.07
CA PHE A 16 6.92 -16.97 33.95
C PHE A 16 7.26 -15.47 34.06
N GLY A 17 8.37 -15.09 33.43
CA GLY A 17 8.71 -13.70 33.16
C GLY A 17 7.62 -13.08 32.29
N GLY A 18 6.95 -12.08 32.85
CA GLY A 18 5.94 -11.28 32.16
C GLY A 18 6.49 -10.67 30.87
N ILE A 19 5.87 -11.03 29.75
CA ILE A 19 5.94 -10.26 28.51
C ILE A 19 4.81 -9.24 28.59
N SER A 20 5.00 -8.18 29.39
CA SER A 20 4.13 -7.01 29.40
C SER A 20 4.64 -5.99 28.37
N VAL A 21 4.67 -6.38 27.10
CA VAL A 21 5.01 -5.48 26.00
C VAL A 21 3.78 -5.32 25.11
N GLY A 22 3.11 -4.17 25.22
CA GLY A 22 2.59 -3.50 24.03
C GLY A 22 1.09 -3.55 23.71
N ALA A 23 0.17 -3.87 24.63
CA ALA A 23 -1.27 -3.85 24.28
C ALA A 23 -1.80 -2.43 23.91
N ALA A 24 -1.25 -1.37 24.51
CA ALA A 24 -1.64 0.02 24.23
C ALA A 24 -1.09 0.57 22.90
N GLU A 25 -0.02 -0.02 22.35
CA GLU A 25 0.55 0.42 21.07
C GLU A 25 -0.18 -0.21 19.86
N ILE A 26 -0.87 -1.33 20.05
CA ILE A 26 -1.50 -2.12 18.97
C ILE A 26 -2.88 -1.57 18.56
N SER A 27 -3.65 -0.94 19.45
CA SER A 27 -4.98 -0.41 19.07
C SER A 27 -4.90 0.91 18.27
N GLY A 28 -3.84 1.69 18.49
CA GLY A 28 -3.58 2.93 17.77
C GLY A 28 -3.05 2.72 16.35
N THR A 29 -2.60 1.52 15.99
CA THR A 29 -2.07 1.20 14.65
C THR A 29 -3.17 0.77 13.68
N SER A 30 -4.17 0.01 14.13
CA SER A 30 -5.27 -0.49 13.28
C SER A 30 -6.08 0.63 12.64
N SER A 31 -6.52 1.62 13.43
CA SER A 31 -7.28 2.78 12.94
C SER A 31 -6.45 3.69 12.01
N LYS A 32 -5.13 3.78 12.26
CA LYS A 32 -4.20 4.49 11.38
C LYS A 32 -4.00 3.76 10.05
N ILE A 33 -3.96 2.42 10.05
CA ILE A 33 -3.81 1.61 8.84
C ILE A 33 -5.06 1.74 7.96
N GLU A 34 -6.27 1.61 8.53
CA GLU A 34 -7.53 1.76 7.79
C GLU A 34 -7.68 3.15 7.15
N LEU A 35 -7.37 4.21 7.90
CA LEU A 35 -7.39 5.59 7.38
C LEU A 35 -6.37 5.77 6.24
N THR A 36 -5.20 5.14 6.37
CA THR A 36 -4.14 5.20 5.34
C THR A 36 -4.54 4.41 4.09
N GLU A 37 -5.19 3.26 4.22
CA GLU A 37 -5.73 2.49 3.09
C GLU A 37 -6.81 3.25 2.33
N GLN A 38 -7.73 3.91 3.03
CA GLN A 38 -8.77 4.71 2.39
C GLN A 38 -8.18 5.89 1.61
N LYS A 39 -7.22 6.61 2.22
CA LYS A 39 -6.47 7.69 1.55
C LYS A 39 -5.72 7.16 0.33
N ASN A 40 -5.04 6.01 0.45
CA ASN A 40 -4.31 5.40 -0.67
C ASN A 40 -5.26 5.00 -1.81
N LYS A 41 -6.44 4.46 -1.50
CA LYS A 41 -7.45 4.11 -2.51
C LYS A 41 -7.96 5.34 -3.27
N GLN A 42 -8.23 6.44 -2.56
CA GLN A 42 -8.62 7.71 -3.20
C GLN A 42 -7.49 8.26 -4.08
N ARG A 43 -6.25 8.29 -3.58
CA ARG A 43 -5.08 8.74 -4.34
C ARG A 43 -4.84 7.90 -5.59
N LEU A 44 -4.97 6.57 -5.50
CA LEU A 44 -4.85 5.69 -6.67
C LEU A 44 -5.90 5.99 -7.73
N LYS A 45 -7.16 6.21 -7.35
CA LYS A 45 -8.21 6.56 -8.32
C LYS A 45 -7.87 7.84 -9.08
N VAL A 46 -7.43 8.88 -8.37
CA VAL A 46 -7.01 10.15 -8.98
C VAL A 46 -5.81 9.95 -9.90
N LEU A 47 -4.77 9.25 -9.44
CA LEU A 47 -3.57 8.96 -10.24
C LEU A 47 -3.92 8.16 -11.51
N PHE A 48 -4.76 7.15 -11.42
CA PHE A 48 -5.15 6.37 -12.59
C PHE A 48 -5.96 7.20 -13.60
N ALA A 49 -6.85 8.08 -13.12
CA ALA A 49 -7.58 8.99 -13.98
C ALA A 49 -6.63 9.97 -14.70
N GLU A 50 -5.68 10.56 -13.97
CA GLU A 50 -4.68 11.48 -14.52
C GLU A 50 -3.76 10.79 -15.54
N ILE A 51 -3.23 9.61 -15.20
CA ILE A 51 -2.41 8.79 -16.10
C ILE A 51 -3.17 8.47 -17.38
N LYS A 52 -4.45 8.09 -17.27
CA LYS A 52 -5.28 7.77 -18.44
C LYS A 52 -5.44 8.99 -19.34
N LEU A 53 -5.75 10.15 -18.76
CA LEU A 53 -5.94 11.40 -19.50
C LEU A 53 -4.66 11.83 -20.23
N ILE A 54 -3.52 11.78 -19.54
CA ILE A 54 -2.21 12.11 -20.14
C ILE A 54 -1.87 11.12 -21.26
N LYS A 55 -2.06 9.81 -21.04
CA LYS A 55 -1.82 8.80 -22.08
C LYS A 55 -2.65 9.07 -23.33
N THR A 56 -3.93 9.41 -23.18
CA THR A 56 -4.79 9.75 -24.31
C THR A 56 -4.26 10.97 -25.08
N ARG A 57 -3.86 12.04 -24.39
CA ARG A 57 -3.27 13.22 -25.05
C ARG A 57 -1.99 12.89 -25.82
N VAL A 58 -1.08 12.15 -25.20
CA VAL A 58 0.17 11.69 -25.84
C VAL A 58 -0.14 10.83 -27.08
N GLN A 59 -1.08 9.88 -26.97
CA GLN A 59 -1.48 9.02 -28.07
C GLN A 59 -2.06 9.82 -29.24
N ASN A 60 -2.92 10.80 -28.97
CA ASN A 60 -3.51 11.65 -30.00
C ASN A 60 -2.43 12.41 -30.78
N VAL A 61 -1.48 13.03 -30.07
CA VAL A 61 -0.38 13.74 -30.75
C VAL A 61 0.51 12.79 -31.54
N LEU A 62 0.80 11.60 -31.00
CA LEU A 62 1.57 10.59 -31.74
C LEU A 62 0.83 10.10 -32.99
N ALA A 63 -0.50 9.96 -32.94
CA ALA A 63 -1.32 9.62 -34.08
C ALA A 63 -1.25 10.69 -35.18
N GLU A 64 -1.12 11.97 -34.81
CA GLU A 64 -0.91 13.08 -35.75
C GLU A 64 0.53 13.17 -36.28
N VAL A 65 1.54 12.79 -35.48
CA VAL A 65 2.95 12.84 -35.86
C VAL A 65 3.32 11.71 -36.84
N LYS A 66 2.76 10.52 -36.64
CA LYS A 66 3.05 9.33 -37.46
C LYS A 66 2.87 9.54 -38.98
N PRO A 67 1.76 10.10 -39.49
CA PRO A 67 1.61 10.35 -40.92
C PRO A 67 2.62 11.39 -41.44
N VAL A 68 2.99 12.39 -40.64
CA VAL A 68 4.01 13.38 -41.03
C VAL A 68 5.39 12.71 -41.15
N GLN A 69 5.74 11.81 -40.25
CA GLN A 69 6.98 11.03 -40.33
C GLN A 69 7.00 10.11 -41.55
N ASN A 70 5.88 9.45 -41.87
CA ASN A 70 5.78 8.63 -43.09
C ASN A 70 5.97 9.48 -44.35
N SER A 71 5.32 10.65 -44.40
CA SER A 71 5.48 11.61 -45.49
C SER A 71 6.94 12.09 -45.64
N ILE A 72 7.68 12.28 -44.54
CA ILE A 72 9.12 12.59 -44.59
C ILE A 72 9.91 11.43 -45.23
N LYS A 73 9.61 10.17 -44.89
CA LYS A 73 10.29 9.01 -45.50
C LYS A 73 10.07 8.94 -47.01
N GLU A 74 8.84 9.19 -47.46
CA GLU A 74 8.51 9.27 -48.88
C GLU A 74 9.25 10.42 -49.58
N LEU A 75 9.34 11.58 -48.94
CA LEU A 75 10.11 12.72 -49.47
C LEU A 75 11.61 12.43 -49.53
N ILE A 76 12.16 11.66 -48.59
CA ILE A 76 13.56 11.21 -48.64
C ILE A 76 13.78 10.30 -49.85
N ALA A 77 12.83 9.42 -50.18
CA ALA A 77 12.91 8.61 -51.39
C ALA A 77 12.85 9.48 -52.65
N LYS A 78 11.95 10.47 -52.71
CA LYS A 78 11.88 11.45 -53.81
C LYS A 78 13.17 12.26 -53.94
N LEU A 79 13.79 12.63 -52.82
CA LEU A 79 15.06 13.36 -52.80
C LEU A 79 16.20 12.53 -53.42
N LYS A 80 16.24 11.21 -53.20
CA LYS A 80 17.22 10.32 -53.82
C LYS A 80 17.08 10.31 -55.34
N VAL A 81 15.86 10.12 -55.84
CA VAL A 81 15.56 10.13 -57.28
C VAL A 81 15.91 11.49 -57.91
N ALA A 82 15.57 12.61 -57.26
CA ALA A 82 15.91 13.95 -57.75
C ALA A 82 17.43 14.18 -57.81
N LYS A 83 18.19 13.63 -56.83
CA LYS A 83 19.66 13.67 -56.84
C LYS A 83 20.26 12.84 -57.98
N GLU A 84 19.74 11.65 -58.24
CA GLU A 84 20.18 10.81 -59.36
C GLU A 84 19.96 11.51 -60.70
N LYS A 85 18.82 12.20 -60.86
CA LYS A 85 18.50 13.02 -62.03
C LYS A 85 19.23 14.37 -62.09
N LYS A 86 19.99 14.72 -61.05
CA LYS A 86 20.67 16.02 -60.88
C LYS A 86 19.74 17.24 -61.02
N ASP A 87 18.45 17.06 -60.70
CA ASP A 87 17.45 18.14 -60.77
C ASP A 87 17.59 19.04 -59.53
N LYS A 88 18.33 20.14 -59.69
CA LYS A 88 18.64 21.08 -58.61
C LYS A 88 17.39 21.74 -58.01
N GLU A 89 16.37 21.97 -58.83
CA GLU A 89 15.14 22.65 -58.40
C GLU A 89 14.28 21.69 -57.57
N GLN A 90 14.08 20.44 -58.02
CA GLN A 90 13.41 19.42 -57.21
C GLN A 90 14.17 19.15 -55.91
N ILE A 91 15.50 19.05 -55.94
CA ILE A 91 16.31 18.82 -54.73
C ILE A 91 16.05 19.93 -53.71
N LYS A 92 16.00 21.19 -54.14
CA LYS A 92 15.74 22.34 -53.27
C LYS A 92 14.33 22.27 -52.67
N ILE A 93 13.29 22.11 -53.51
CA ILE A 93 11.89 22.03 -53.08
C ILE A 93 11.66 20.88 -52.08
N VAL A 94 12.18 19.69 -52.39
CA VAL A 94 12.02 18.51 -51.53
C VAL A 94 12.75 18.71 -50.20
N LYS A 95 13.95 19.29 -50.19
CA LYS A 95 14.67 19.62 -48.95
C LYS A 95 13.90 20.61 -48.07
N GLU A 96 13.41 21.69 -48.65
CA GLU A 96 12.62 22.69 -47.92
C GLU A 96 11.34 22.07 -47.32
N THR A 97 10.69 21.19 -48.08
CA THR A 97 9.49 20.47 -47.62
C THR A 97 9.81 19.51 -46.47
N ILE A 98 10.92 18.78 -46.56
CA ILE A 98 11.40 17.92 -45.46
C ILE A 98 11.66 18.75 -44.21
N THR A 99 12.38 19.86 -44.32
CA THR A 99 12.70 20.74 -43.17
C THR A 99 11.43 21.27 -42.52
N LYS A 100 10.44 21.75 -43.29
CA LYS A 100 9.16 22.22 -42.75
C LYS A 100 8.40 21.12 -42.00
N LYS A 101 8.36 19.90 -42.56
CA LYS A 101 7.71 18.75 -41.91
C LYS A 101 8.46 18.28 -40.65
N GLN A 102 9.79 18.28 -40.68
CA GLN A 102 10.62 17.98 -39.50
C GLN A 102 10.37 18.99 -38.38
N GLN A 103 10.26 20.27 -38.70
CA GLN A 103 9.91 21.31 -37.73
C GLN A 103 8.51 21.07 -37.15
N THR A 104 7.54 20.68 -37.98
CA THR A 104 6.18 20.33 -37.52
C THR A 104 6.22 19.15 -36.52
N VAL A 105 6.97 18.09 -36.84
CA VAL A 105 7.17 16.96 -35.92
C VAL A 105 7.82 17.43 -34.62
N LYS A 106 8.88 18.23 -34.72
CA LYS A 106 9.59 18.75 -33.54
C LYS A 106 8.64 19.54 -32.63
N THR A 107 7.87 20.47 -33.18
CA THR A 107 6.90 21.27 -32.41
C THR A 107 5.87 20.39 -31.70
N LYS A 108 5.28 19.42 -32.40
CA LYS A 108 4.30 18.49 -31.80
C LYS A 108 4.90 17.58 -30.73
N MET A 109 6.14 17.11 -30.94
CA MET A 109 6.84 16.31 -29.93
C MET A 109 7.20 17.15 -28.70
N THR A 110 7.63 18.40 -28.91
CA THR A 110 7.91 19.34 -27.80
C THR A 110 6.65 19.66 -27.00
N SER A 111 5.48 19.80 -27.63
CA SER A 111 4.24 20.11 -26.91
C SER A 111 3.78 18.99 -25.96
N ILE A 112 4.18 17.73 -26.21
CA ILE A 112 3.88 16.61 -25.30
C ILE A 112 5.00 16.29 -24.31
N GLN A 113 6.13 16.99 -24.38
CA GLN A 113 7.25 16.77 -23.45
C GLN A 113 6.84 16.96 -21.97
N PRO A 114 6.03 17.98 -21.59
CA PRO A 114 5.55 18.13 -20.22
C PRO A 114 4.68 16.94 -19.79
N ASP A 115 3.78 16.48 -20.66
CA ASP A 115 2.91 15.33 -20.42
C ASP A 115 3.73 14.04 -20.20
N LEU A 116 4.80 13.84 -20.98
CA LEU A 116 5.71 12.70 -20.81
C LEU A 116 6.48 12.77 -19.49
N ASN A 117 6.92 13.96 -19.07
CA ASN A 117 7.58 14.15 -17.78
C ASN A 117 6.61 13.89 -16.63
N ARG A 118 5.39 14.42 -16.71
CA ARG A 118 4.33 14.18 -15.72
C ARG A 118 3.98 12.69 -15.59
N LEU A 119 3.93 11.96 -16.71
CA LEU A 119 3.74 10.50 -16.72
C LEU A 119 4.81 9.75 -15.91
N LYS A 120 6.08 10.19 -15.99
CA LYS A 120 7.19 9.60 -15.22
C LYS A 120 7.04 9.88 -13.73
N GLU A 121 6.68 11.10 -13.36
CA GLU A 121 6.42 11.48 -11.96
C GLU A 121 5.26 10.68 -11.36
N LEU A 122 4.14 10.59 -12.09
CA LEU A 122 2.98 9.81 -11.67
C LEU A 122 3.30 8.33 -11.50
N GLN A 123 4.18 7.76 -12.33
CA GLN A 123 4.65 6.39 -12.14
C GLN A 123 5.46 6.21 -10.85
N ILE A 124 6.27 7.21 -10.47
CA ILE A 124 7.02 7.19 -9.21
C ILE A 124 6.04 7.29 -8.03
N GLU A 125 5.06 8.19 -8.09
CA GLU A 125 4.02 8.32 -7.06
C GLU A 125 3.21 7.03 -6.90
N LEU A 126 2.83 6.39 -8.00
CA LEU A 126 2.08 5.13 -8.00
C LEU A 126 2.90 4.01 -7.36
N LYS A 127 4.19 3.88 -7.67
CA LYS A 127 5.08 2.90 -7.03
C LYS A 127 5.17 3.13 -5.52
N LYS A 128 5.27 4.39 -5.07
CA LYS A 128 5.33 4.72 -3.63
C LYS A 128 4.06 4.28 -2.91
N ILE A 129 2.88 4.54 -3.48
CA ILE A 129 1.61 4.14 -2.86
C ILE A 129 1.46 2.61 -2.86
N GLN A 130 1.89 1.93 -3.92
CA GLN A 130 1.88 0.46 -3.95
C GLN A 130 2.77 -0.16 -2.88
N GLU A 131 3.94 0.43 -2.62
CA GLU A 131 4.82 -0.02 -1.55
C GLU A 131 4.18 0.19 -0.17
N GLN A 132 3.54 1.35 0.05
CA GLN A 132 2.80 1.62 1.28
C GLN A 132 1.65 0.62 1.50
N ILE A 133 0.91 0.26 0.45
CA ILE A 133 -0.16 -0.74 0.54
C ILE A 133 0.41 -2.09 0.96
N LYS A 134 1.52 -2.55 0.36
CA LYS A 134 2.15 -3.82 0.73
C LYS A 134 2.59 -3.84 2.20
N GLN A 135 3.16 -2.73 2.68
CA GLN A 135 3.58 -2.60 4.08
C GLN A 135 2.37 -2.68 5.02
N ASN A 136 1.28 -1.98 4.70
CA ASN A 136 0.03 -2.02 5.46
C ASN A 136 -0.57 -3.44 5.48
N GLU A 137 -0.60 -4.14 4.34
CA GLU A 137 -1.08 -5.53 4.27
C GLU A 137 -0.26 -6.49 5.13
N GLN A 138 1.06 -6.31 5.20
CA GLN A 138 1.92 -7.09 6.07
C GLN A 138 1.65 -6.80 7.55
N GLN A 139 1.52 -5.52 7.92
CA GLN A 139 1.19 -5.11 9.29
C GLN A 139 -0.18 -5.67 9.73
N ASN A 140 -1.20 -5.56 8.88
CA ASN A 140 -2.55 -6.10 9.14
C ASN A 140 -2.54 -7.62 9.34
N LYS A 141 -1.68 -8.36 8.64
CA LYS A 141 -1.55 -9.82 8.85
C LYS A 141 -0.97 -10.14 10.22
N VAL A 142 0.08 -9.43 10.62
CA VAL A 142 0.71 -9.61 11.95
C VAL A 142 -0.29 -9.28 13.06
N GLU A 143 -0.99 -8.14 12.93
CA GLU A 143 -1.99 -7.70 13.91
C GLU A 143 -3.15 -8.70 14.04
N ASN A 144 -3.65 -9.23 12.92
CA ASN A 144 -4.72 -10.23 12.94
C ASN A 144 -4.31 -11.54 13.63
N VAL A 145 -3.05 -11.96 13.49
CA VAL A 145 -2.54 -13.15 14.19
C VAL A 145 -2.46 -12.88 15.70
N GLN A 146 -1.93 -11.71 16.10
CA GLN A 146 -1.84 -11.31 17.50
C GLN A 146 -3.24 -11.19 18.14
N ASN A 147 -4.20 -10.56 17.47
CA ASN A 147 -5.57 -10.43 17.96
C ASN A 147 -6.26 -11.79 18.16
N LYS A 148 -6.00 -12.76 17.27
CA LYS A 148 -6.50 -14.14 17.45
C LYS A 148 -5.86 -14.80 18.67
N GLN A 149 -4.56 -14.62 18.87
CA GLN A 149 -3.85 -15.16 20.04
C GLN A 149 -4.39 -14.57 21.34
N VAL A 150 -4.56 -13.25 21.42
CA VAL A 150 -5.13 -12.58 22.61
C VAL A 150 -6.53 -13.12 22.90
N LYS A 151 -7.40 -13.23 21.88
CA LYS A 151 -8.75 -13.79 22.06
C LYS A 151 -8.74 -15.22 22.58
N GLN A 152 -7.84 -16.07 22.05
CA GLN A 152 -7.69 -17.44 22.54
C GLN A 152 -7.22 -17.46 23.99
N ASN A 153 -6.20 -16.67 24.33
CA ASN A 153 -5.68 -16.56 25.69
C ASN A 153 -6.77 -16.09 26.67
N THR A 154 -7.56 -15.07 26.31
CA THR A 154 -8.68 -14.60 27.15
C THR A 154 -9.73 -15.69 27.36
N LEU A 155 -10.06 -16.47 26.32
CA LEU A 155 -11.02 -17.57 26.44
C LEU A 155 -10.48 -18.69 27.35
N SER A 156 -9.21 -19.07 27.19
CA SER A 156 -8.59 -20.08 28.05
C SER A 156 -8.50 -19.63 29.51
N THR A 157 -8.08 -18.38 29.77
CA THR A 157 -8.03 -17.83 31.14
C THR A 157 -9.42 -17.77 31.76
N LYS A 158 -10.44 -17.38 30.99
CA LYS A 158 -11.83 -17.37 31.47
C LYS A 158 -12.38 -18.76 31.79
N LEU A 159 -11.97 -19.78 31.03
CA LEU A 159 -12.33 -21.17 31.31
C LEU A 159 -11.63 -21.68 32.58
N GLN A 160 -10.32 -21.46 32.69
CA GLN A 160 -9.54 -21.80 33.89
C GLN A 160 -10.09 -21.12 35.15
N ALA A 161 -10.43 -19.83 35.07
CA ALA A 161 -11.05 -19.08 36.18
C ALA A 161 -12.45 -19.59 36.57
N LYS A 162 -13.18 -20.23 35.64
CA LYS A 162 -14.47 -20.87 35.94
C LYS A 162 -14.28 -22.25 36.57
N GLU A 163 -13.28 -23.01 36.13
CA GLU A 163 -12.94 -24.33 36.65
C GLU A 163 -12.33 -24.25 38.05
N SER A 164 -11.48 -23.26 38.34
CA SER A 164 -10.93 -23.02 39.69
C SER A 164 -12.00 -22.64 40.72
N LYS A 165 -13.12 -22.05 40.31
CA LYS A 165 -14.30 -21.87 41.20
C LYS A 165 -14.98 -23.18 41.59
N GLN A 166 -14.76 -24.27 40.86
CA GLN A 166 -15.33 -25.60 41.15
C GLN A 166 -14.35 -26.50 41.93
N GLN A 167 -13.06 -26.14 42.02
CA GLN A 167 -12.01 -26.90 42.72
C GLN A 167 -11.00 -25.95 43.39
N VAL A 168 -11.22 -25.65 44.68
CA VAL A 168 -10.25 -25.14 45.70
C VAL A 168 -10.03 -23.59 45.81
N THR A 169 -9.98 -23.15 47.07
CA THR A 169 -9.71 -21.86 47.76
C THR A 169 -10.04 -20.49 47.11
N VAL A 170 -10.74 -19.66 47.90
CA VAL A 170 -11.21 -18.31 47.59
C VAL A 170 -10.12 -17.39 47.02
N ASP A 171 -8.86 -17.53 47.44
CA ASP A 171 -7.77 -16.62 47.05
C ASP A 171 -7.35 -16.74 45.57
N GLU A 172 -7.27 -17.95 45.01
CA GLU A 172 -7.00 -18.16 43.57
C GLU A 172 -8.18 -17.76 42.70
N ALA A 173 -9.41 -17.96 43.17
CA ALA A 173 -10.61 -17.49 42.49
C ALA A 173 -10.69 -15.95 42.47
N THR A 174 -10.18 -15.29 43.52
CA THR A 174 -10.17 -13.83 43.64
C THR A 174 -9.11 -13.20 42.73
N ALA A 175 -7.88 -13.75 42.71
CA ALA A 175 -6.82 -13.28 41.82
C ALA A 175 -7.21 -13.39 40.33
N ASN A 176 -7.82 -14.52 39.92
CA ASN A 176 -8.31 -14.70 38.56
C ASN A 176 -9.48 -13.75 38.21
N LEU A 177 -10.31 -13.37 39.19
CA LEU A 177 -11.39 -12.40 38.98
C LEU A 177 -10.87 -10.97 38.85
N GLU A 178 -9.83 -10.60 39.59
CA GLU A 178 -9.16 -9.30 39.44
C GLU A 178 -8.50 -9.17 38.07
N GLU A 179 -7.85 -10.22 37.56
CA GLU A 179 -7.29 -10.23 36.21
C GLU A 179 -8.39 -10.10 35.14
N VAL A 180 -9.52 -10.79 35.32
CA VAL A 180 -10.69 -10.65 34.43
C VAL A 180 -11.31 -9.24 34.51
N ALA A 181 -11.36 -8.63 35.70
CA ALA A 181 -11.87 -7.27 35.88
C ALA A 181 -10.96 -6.24 35.19
N SER A 182 -9.65 -6.36 35.35
CA SER A 182 -8.65 -5.53 34.65
C SER A 182 -8.76 -5.67 33.12
N LEU A 183 -8.86 -6.91 32.62
CA LEU A 183 -9.06 -7.15 31.19
C LEU A 183 -10.41 -6.60 30.69
N ALA A 184 -11.46 -6.64 31.50
CA ALA A 184 -12.77 -6.08 31.15
C ALA A 184 -12.76 -4.54 31.10
N GLU A 185 -12.01 -3.90 32.00
CA GLU A 185 -11.81 -2.45 32.01
C GLU A 185 -11.04 -2.01 30.76
N GLN A 186 -9.96 -2.71 30.42
CA GLN A 186 -9.21 -2.49 29.18
C GLN A 186 -10.10 -2.65 27.94
N ILE A 187 -11.03 -3.61 27.92
CA ILE A 187 -12.00 -3.79 26.82
C ILE A 187 -12.99 -2.61 26.76
N SER A 188 -13.45 -2.11 27.90
CA SER A 188 -14.40 -0.98 27.97
C SER A 188 -13.76 0.29 27.44
N GLU A 189 -12.51 0.56 27.82
CA GLU A 189 -11.71 1.66 27.28
C GLU A 189 -11.52 1.54 25.77
N LEU A 190 -11.09 0.36 25.30
CA LEU A 190 -10.96 0.09 23.86
C LEU A 190 -12.28 0.31 23.10
N LYS A 191 -13.43 -0.07 23.68
CA LYS A 191 -14.73 0.11 23.04
C LYS A 191 -15.14 1.58 22.95
N ASN A 192 -14.90 2.37 24.00
CA ASN A 192 -15.20 3.80 24.01
C ASN A 192 -14.29 4.57 23.04
N GLU A 193 -13.01 4.19 22.97
CA GLU A 193 -12.05 4.69 21.98
C GLU A 193 -12.53 4.41 20.54
N ILE A 194 -12.98 3.18 20.24
CA ILE A 194 -13.54 2.82 18.92
C ILE A 194 -14.78 3.65 18.58
N LEU A 195 -15.68 3.89 19.55
CA LEU A 195 -16.86 4.72 19.34
C LEU A 195 -16.52 6.17 19.02
N SER A 196 -15.54 6.74 19.73
CA SER A 196 -15.01 8.07 19.44
C SER A 196 -14.41 8.14 18.04
N GLN A 197 -13.58 7.16 17.67
CA GLN A 197 -12.98 7.06 16.33
C GLN A 197 -14.04 6.93 15.23
N LYS A 198 -15.09 6.13 15.44
CA LYS A 198 -16.20 5.96 14.48
C LYS A 198 -16.95 7.28 14.24
N THR A 199 -17.11 8.08 15.29
CA THR A 199 -17.76 9.39 15.20
C THR A 199 -16.91 10.35 14.36
N LEU A 200 -15.59 10.39 14.63
CA LEU A 200 -14.64 11.23 13.90
C LEU A 200 -14.53 10.83 12.41
N ILE A 201 -14.56 9.53 12.10
CA ILE A 201 -14.66 9.02 10.72
C ILE A 201 -15.93 9.54 10.03
N GLY A 202 -17.08 9.50 10.73
CA GLY A 202 -18.35 10.00 10.22
C GLY A 202 -18.29 11.49 9.85
N GLU A 203 -17.68 12.30 10.71
CA GLU A 203 -17.51 13.75 10.48
C GLU A 203 -16.59 14.06 9.30
N LEU A 204 -15.50 13.30 9.12
CA LEU A 204 -14.58 13.48 8.01
C LEU A 204 -15.17 13.05 6.66
N LEU A 205 -16.16 12.15 6.65
CA LEU A 205 -16.86 11.72 5.44
C LEU A 205 -18.06 12.61 5.08
N ALA A 206 -18.57 13.40 6.02
CA ALA A 206 -19.69 14.32 5.82
C ALA A 206 -19.27 15.71 5.28
N LYS A 207 -17.97 15.98 5.17
CA LYS A 207 -17.38 17.17 4.52
C LYS A 207 -16.95 16.86 3.10
#